data_AF-A0A2J8B1Q8-F1
#
_entry.id   AF-A0A2J8B1Q8-F1
#
_cell.length_a   1.000
_cell.length_b   1.000
_cell.length_c   1.000
_cell.angle_alpha   90.00
_cell.angle_beta   90.00
_cell.angle_gamma   90.00
#
_symmetry.space_group_name_H-M   'P 1'
#
loop_
_entity.id
_entity.type
_entity.pdbx_description
1 polymer ?
#
loop_
_entity_poly.entity_id
_entity_poly.type
_entity_poly.pdbx_seq_one_letter_code
_entity_poly.pdbx_strand_id
1 'polypeptide(L)' 'MLKAYKYRIYPSKEQEIQLAKTFGCCRFVYNQTLAYRKDAYEKEKNSISKTDCNNYCNRE' A
#
# COMPACT_ATOMS: atom_id res chain seq x y z
N MET A 1 -21.11 24.92 -15.54
CA MET A 1 -19.67 25.17 -15.72
C MET A 1 -18.91 24.38 -14.67
N LEU A 2 -18.07 23.42 -15.07
CA LEU A 2 -17.29 22.64 -14.11
C LEU A 2 -16.11 23.49 -13.62
N LYS A 3 -15.93 23.60 -12.31
CA LYS A 3 -14.78 24.26 -11.67
C LYS A 3 -13.93 23.21 -10.97
N ALA A 4 -12.61 23.34 -11.08
CA ALA A 4 -11.65 22.55 -10.33
C ALA A 4 -10.71 23.49 -9.57
N TYR A 5 -10.28 23.08 -8.38
CA TYR A 5 -9.39 23.86 -7.52
C TYR A 5 -8.14 23.05 -7.20
N LYS A 6 -7.00 23.75 -7.12
CA LYS A 6 -5.71 23.16 -6.76
C LYS A 6 -5.17 23.92 -5.56
N TYR A 7 -4.86 23.18 -4.49
CA TYR A 7 -4.30 23.73 -3.27
C TYR A 7 -3.02 22.98 -2.89
N ARG A 8 -2.11 23.69 -2.24
CA ARG A 8 -0.94 23.11 -1.58
C ARG A 8 -1.17 23.10 -0.09
N ILE A 9 -0.96 21.95 0.54
CA ILE A 9 -1.09 21.76 1.98
C ILE A 9 0.30 21.89 2.60
N TYR A 10 0.39 22.59 3.73
CA TYR A 10 1.61 22.71 4.54
C TYR A 10 1.36 22.03 5.89
N PRO A 11 1.77 20.77 6.06
CA PRO A 11 1.51 20.02 7.28
C PRO A 11 2.31 20.56 8.48
N SER A 12 1.77 20.40 9.69
CA SER A 12 2.54 20.56 10.93
C SER A 12 3.58 19.46 11.07
N LYS A 13 4.51 19.59 12.03
CA LYS A 13 5.54 18.56 12.26
C LYS A 13 4.94 17.22 12.66
N GLU A 14 3.90 17.22 13.48
CA GLU A 14 3.17 16.00 13.86
C GLU A 14 2.52 15.34 12.65
N GLN A 15 1.94 16.14 11.74
CA GLN A 15 1.33 15.65 10.51
C GLN A 15 2.37 15.09 9.53
N GLU A 16 3.51 15.75 9.36
CA GLU A 16 4.64 15.24 8.55
C GLU A 16 5.07 13.84 9.04
N ILE A 17 5.23 13.68 10.36
CA ILE A 17 5.62 12.41 10.97
C ILE A 17 4.55 11.34 10.73
N GLN A 18 3.27 11.67 10.94
CA GLN A 18 2.18 10.73 10.67
C GLN A 18 2.12 10.32 9.21
N LEU A 19 2.23 11.28 8.27
CA LEU A 19 2.24 11.00 6.83
C LEU A 19 3.41 10.10 6.45
N ALA A 20 4.61 10.36 6.96
CA ALA A 20 5.77 9.52 6.72
C ALA A 20 5.56 8.08 7.23
N LYS A 21 5.00 7.91 8.43
CA LYS A 21 4.62 6.59 8.98
C LYS A 21 3.58 5.90 8.10
N THR A 22 2.49 6.60 7.76
CA THR A 22 1.40 6.06 6.94
C THR A 22 1.92 5.60 5.58
N PHE A 23 2.62 6.47 4.84
CA PHE A 23 3.13 6.11 3.52
C PHE A 23 4.21 5.03 3.59
N GLY A 24 5.05 5.03 4.63
CA GLY A 24 6.01 3.97 4.89
C GLY A 24 5.34 2.61 5.09
N CYS A 25 4.35 2.53 6.00
CA CYS A 25 3.58 1.31 6.26
C CYS A 25 2.84 0.82 5.01
N CYS A 26 2.15 1.72 4.28
CA CYS A 26 1.47 1.37 3.04
C CYS A 26 2.44 0.81 1.99
N ARG A 27 3.59 1.46 1.80
CA ARG A 27 4.61 1.02 0.84
C ARG A 27 5.17 -0.35 1.22
N PHE A 28 5.43 -0.58 2.50
CA PHE A 28 5.94 -1.87 2.99
C PHE A 28 4.95 -3.00 2.70
N VAL A 29 3.69 -2.86 3.12
CA VAL A 29 2.64 -3.87 2.91
C VAL A 29 2.40 -4.10 1.42
N TYR A 30 2.35 -3.05 0.62
CA TYR A 30 2.16 -3.17 -0.83
C TYR A 30 3.32 -3.93 -1.49
N ASN A 31 4.56 -3.60 -1.15
CA ASN A 31 5.72 -4.28 -1.73
C ASN A 31 5.76 -5.77 -1.35
N GLN A 32 5.44 -6.11 -0.10
CA GLN A 32 5.36 -7.50 0.34
C GLN A 32 4.28 -8.29 -0.40
N THR A 33 3.05 -7.76 -0.46
CA THR A 33 1.96 -8.42 -1.19
C THR A 33 2.27 -8.54 -2.68
N LEU A 34 2.90 -7.53 -3.28
CA LEU A 34 3.30 -7.59 -4.70
C LEU A 34 4.34 -8.69 -4.94
N ALA A 35 5.35 -8.82 -4.07
CA ALA A 35 6.35 -9.87 -4.16
C ALA A 35 5.70 -11.25 -4.05
N TYR A 36 4.89 -11.48 -3.01
CA TYR A 36 4.14 -12.73 -2.83
C TYR A 36 3.30 -13.11 -4.04
N ARG A 37 2.56 -12.15 -4.61
CA ARG A 37 1.73 -12.37 -5.81
C ARG A 37 2.55 -12.74 -7.03
N LYS A 38 3.71 -12.09 -7.22
CA LYS A 38 4.62 -12.40 -8.34
C LYS A 38 5.16 -13.82 -8.21
N ASP A 39 5.68 -14.16 -7.03
CA ASP A 39 6.22 -15.49 -6.75
C ASP A 39 5.20 -16.61 -7.01
N ALA A 40 3.97 -16.44 -6.51
CA ALA A 40 2.89 -17.41 -6.72
C ALA A 40 2.55 -17.60 -8.20
N TYR A 41 2.51 -16.49 -8.96
CA TYR A 41 2.21 -16.55 -10.37
C TYR A 41 3.37 -17.13 -11.20
N GLU A 42 4.61 -16.82 -10.85
CA GLU A 42 5.79 -17.34 -11.54
C GLU A 42 5.94 -18.86 -11.35
N LYS A 43 5.70 -19.35 -10.13
CA LYS A 43 5.84 -20.77 -9.78
C LYS A 43 4.68 -21.63 -10.27
N GLU A 44 3.45 -21.17 -10.06
CA GLU A 44 2.25 -22.02 -10.20
C GLU A 44 1.21 -21.45 -11.17
N LYS A 45 1.46 -20.28 -11.77
CA LYS A 45 0.46 -19.50 -12.55
C LYS A 45 -0.81 -19.18 -11.76
N ASN A 46 -0.70 -19.20 -10.43
CA ASN A 46 -1.79 -18.93 -9.52
C ASN A 46 -1.98 -17.42 -9.31
N SER A 47 -3.22 -16.97 -9.45
CA SER A 47 -3.60 -15.59 -9.10
C SER A 47 -4.11 -15.54 -7.68
N ILE A 48 -3.40 -14.79 -6.83
CA ILE A 48 -3.72 -14.62 -5.41
C ILE A 48 -4.84 -13.59 -5.21
N SER A 49 -5.84 -13.93 -4.40
CA SER A 49 -6.96 -13.02 -4.08
C SER A 49 -6.57 -11.95 -3.06
N LYS A 50 -7.43 -10.94 -2.88
CA LYS A 50 -7.27 -9.94 -1.81
C LYS A 50 -7.25 -10.58 -0.42
N THR A 51 -8.13 -11.56 -0.19
CA THR A 51 -8.23 -12.27 1.09
C THR A 51 -6.93 -13.00 1.39
N ASP A 52 -6.34 -13.65 0.39
CA ASP A 52 -5.07 -14.36 0.54
C ASP A 52 -3.91 -13.40 0.84
N CYS A 53 -3.87 -12.24 0.18
CA CYS A 53 -2.88 -11.19 0.46
C CYS A 53 -3.01 -10.66 1.90
N ASN A 54 -4.24 -10.43 2.37
CA ASN A 54 -4.48 -10.00 3.75
C ASN A 54 -4.03 -11.06 4.75
N ASN A 55 -4.35 -12.34 4.49
CA ASN A 55 -3.93 -13.45 5.33
C ASN A 55 -2.41 -13.59 5.34
N TYR A 56 -1.72 -13.35 4.23
CA TYR A 56 -0.26 -13.36 4.14
C TYR A 56 0.40 -12.26 4.98
N CYS A 57 -0.12 -11.03 4.92
CA CYS A 57 0.43 -9.92 5.69
C CYS A 57 0.19 -10.01 7.21
N ASN A 58 -0.81 -10.79 7.63
CA ASN A 58 -1.19 -10.96 9.03
C ASN A 58 -0.71 -12.30 9.62
N ARG A 59 0.21 -13.02 8.96
CA ARG A 59 0.81 -14.22 9.53
C ARG A 59 1.81 -13.79 10.60
N GLU A 60 1.41 -13.91 11.87
CA GLU A 60 2.34 -14.06 13.00
C GLU A 60 2.74 -15.52 13.15
#